data_AF-A0A562ENF9-F1
#
_entry.id   AF-A0A562ENF9-F1
#
_cell.length_a   1.000
_cell.length_b   1.000
_cell.length_c   1.000
_cell.angle_alpha   90.00
_cell.angle_beta   90.00
_cell.angle_gamma   90.00
#
_symmetry.space_group_name_H-M   'P 1'
#
loop_
_entity.id
_entity.type
_entity.pdbx_description
1 polymer ?
#
loop_
_entity_poly.entity_id
_entity_poly.type
_entity_poly.pdbx_seq_one_letter_code
_entity_poly.pdbx_strand_id
1 'polypeptide(L)'
;MMQVSDDYVRDVIHAFNGQGFEALHPKWRGGRSKTIDEQTREKICLIARTSPTDWKIAAFSTWSLAKLAEHLIAQKIVPAISRETLRRILRDGKVTWQSTTTWKASTDPDFLSKMHTILALYDNPPADGRVVCVDEFSPLNLQPRKGKSWRPQTHPLRLRATYHRYDFGVAHARRTRFIERQNVLPHQAA
;
A
#
# COMPACT_ATOMS: atom_id res chain seq x y z
N MET A 1 -7.30 51.65 -8.79
CA MET A 1 -7.39 52.05 -7.37
C MET A 1 -8.26 51.05 -6.64
N MET A 2 -7.79 50.47 -5.55
CA MET A 2 -8.55 49.52 -4.74
C MET A 2 -9.62 50.30 -3.96
N GLN A 3 -10.90 50.15 -4.32
CA GLN A 3 -12.01 50.77 -3.59
C GLN A 3 -12.30 49.92 -2.36
N VAL A 4 -11.98 50.46 -1.18
CA VAL A 4 -12.27 49.85 0.12
C VAL A 4 -13.08 50.86 0.92
N SER A 5 -14.04 50.42 1.74
CA SER A 5 -14.87 51.34 2.52
C SER A 5 -14.06 52.08 3.59
N ASP A 6 -14.39 53.34 3.82
CA ASP A 6 -13.78 54.17 4.87
C ASP A 6 -13.83 53.49 6.26
N ASP A 7 -14.93 52.79 6.55
CA ASP A 7 -15.10 52.10 7.83
C ASP A 7 -14.12 50.94 8.00
N TYR A 8 -13.83 50.20 6.93
CA TYR A 8 -12.83 49.15 6.97
C TYR A 8 -11.43 49.71 7.19
N VAL A 9 -11.11 50.87 6.59
CA VAL A 9 -9.83 51.56 6.82
C VAL A 9 -9.70 52.00 8.28
N ARG A 10 -10.75 52.57 8.87
CA ARG A 10 -10.75 52.94 10.30
C ARG A 10 -10.57 51.72 11.20
N ASP A 11 -11.28 50.63 10.94
CA ASP A 11 -11.16 49.38 11.70
C ASP A 11 -9.74 48.80 11.66
N VAL A 12 -9.10 48.83 10.48
CA VAL A 12 -7.72 48.37 10.31
C VAL A 12 -6.74 49.29 11.07
N ILE A 13 -6.92 50.60 11.02
CA ILE A 13 -6.07 51.56 11.75
C ILE A 13 -6.22 51.37 13.27
N HIS A 14 -7.44 51.23 13.77
CA HIS A 14 -7.68 50.98 15.19
C HIS A 14 -7.09 49.64 15.64
N ALA A 15 -7.26 48.58 14.85
CA ALA A 15 -6.67 47.28 15.13
C ALA A 15 -5.14 47.34 15.13
N PHE A 16 -4.53 48.06 14.17
CA PHE A 16 -3.08 48.25 14.08
C PHE A 16 -2.53 49.05 15.26
N ASN A 17 -3.19 50.13 15.67
CA ASN A 17 -2.76 50.94 16.81
C ASN A 17 -2.85 50.17 18.14
N GLY A 18 -3.78 49.21 18.26
CA GLY A 18 -3.94 48.39 19.47
C GLY A 18 -3.06 47.13 19.51
N GLN A 19 -2.86 46.45 18.38
CA GLN A 19 -2.23 45.12 18.31
C GLN A 19 -0.96 45.09 17.44
N GLY A 20 -0.60 46.19 16.80
CA GLY A 20 0.54 46.27 15.89
C GLY A 20 0.35 45.41 14.63
N PHE A 21 1.44 44.82 14.15
CA PHE A 21 1.44 43.98 12.95
C PHE A 21 0.56 42.73 13.06
N GLU A 22 0.25 42.25 14.27
CA GLU A 22 -0.64 41.11 14.49
C GLU A 22 -2.05 41.34 13.92
N ALA A 23 -2.48 42.61 13.84
CA ALA A 23 -3.78 42.99 13.28
C ALA A 23 -3.90 42.72 11.77
N LEU A 24 -2.77 42.64 11.06
CA LEU A 24 -2.71 42.40 9.62
C LEU A 24 -2.77 40.91 9.28
N HIS A 25 -2.65 40.02 10.27
CA HIS A 25 -2.82 38.60 10.01
C HIS A 25 -4.25 38.30 9.56
N PRO A 26 -4.44 37.54 8.47
CA PRO A 26 -5.76 37.19 8.00
C PRO A 26 -6.49 36.44 9.11
N LYS A 27 -7.60 37.02 9.57
CA LYS A 27 -8.48 36.42 10.58
C LYS A 27 -9.21 35.24 9.94
N TRP A 28 -8.53 34.11 9.84
CA TRP A 28 -9.10 32.88 9.30
C TRP A 28 -10.25 32.44 10.21
N ARG A 29 -11.48 32.75 9.80
CA ARG A 29 -12.67 32.14 10.39
C ARG A 29 -12.72 30.74 9.82
N GLY A 30 -12.43 29.75 10.66
CA GLY A 30 -12.43 28.33 10.28
C GLY A 30 -13.62 27.99 9.38
N GLY A 31 -13.39 27.18 8.36
CA GLY A 31 -14.44 26.78 7.42
C GLY A 31 -15.59 26.04 8.12
N ARG A 32 -16.67 25.79 7.37
CA ARG A 32 -17.83 25.02 7.84
C ARG A 32 -17.36 23.70 8.48
N SER A 33 -17.82 23.46 9.71
CA SER A 33 -17.54 22.21 10.42
C SER A 33 -17.92 21.00 9.56
N LYS A 34 -17.10 19.95 9.61
CA LYS A 34 -17.30 18.74 8.80
C LYS A 34 -18.59 18.05 9.27
N THR A 35 -19.50 17.73 8.35
CA THR A 35 -20.75 17.01 8.64
C THR A 35 -20.54 15.59 9.18
N ILE A 36 -19.38 14.99 8.89
CA ILE A 36 -19.02 13.64 9.35
C ILE A 36 -17.90 13.78 10.36
N ASP A 37 -18.19 13.35 11.59
CA ASP A 37 -17.28 13.33 12.72
C ASP A 37 -16.04 12.45 12.47
N GLU A 38 -14.94 12.74 13.18
CA GLU A 38 -13.67 12.04 12.99
C GLU A 38 -13.74 10.56 13.39
N GLN A 39 -14.46 10.23 14.48
CA GLN A 39 -14.64 8.82 14.88
C GLN A 39 -15.38 8.03 13.80
N THR A 40 -16.34 8.67 13.14
CA THR A 40 -17.08 8.06 12.03
C THR A 40 -16.16 7.82 10.83
N ARG A 41 -15.22 8.73 10.54
CA ARG A 41 -14.24 8.59 9.46
C ARG A 41 -13.29 7.42 9.70
N GLU A 42 -12.80 7.28 10.93
CA GLU A 42 -11.95 6.15 11.31
C GLU A 42 -12.69 4.82 11.18
N LYS A 43 -13.95 4.78 11.64
CA LYS A 43 -14.82 3.61 11.49
C LYS A 43 -15.04 3.24 10.02
N ILE A 44 -15.26 4.23 9.15
CA ILE A 44 -15.36 4.01 7.69
C ILE A 44 -14.07 3.43 7.13
N CYS A 45 -12.91 3.95 7.52
CA CYS A 45 -11.61 3.44 7.08
C CYS A 45 -11.37 2.00 7.56
N LEU A 46 -11.79 1.67 8.77
CA LEU A 46 -11.69 0.31 9.32
C LEU A 46 -12.57 -0.67 8.53
N ILE A 47 -13.84 -0.32 8.30
CA ILE A 47 -14.78 -1.15 7.52
C ILE A 47 -14.26 -1.36 6.09
N ALA A 48 -13.75 -0.30 5.46
CA ALA A 48 -13.19 -0.38 4.10
C ALA A 48 -12.02 -1.36 3.98
N ARG A 49 -11.21 -1.53 5.04
CA ARG A 49 -10.04 -2.44 5.07
C ARG A 49 -10.43 -3.91 5.23
N THR A 50 -11.60 -4.20 5.77
CA THR A 50 -12.16 -5.55 5.88
C THR A 50 -12.78 -6.01 4.56
N SER A 51 -12.66 -7.29 4.21
CA SER A 51 -13.31 -7.82 3.01
C SER A 51 -14.80 -8.12 3.28
N PRO A 52 -15.72 -7.86 2.34
CA PRO A 52 -17.11 -8.33 2.45
C PRO A 52 -17.21 -9.85 2.60
N THR A 53 -16.23 -10.60 2.09
CA THR A 53 -16.15 -12.07 2.25
C THR A 53 -15.94 -12.48 3.70
N ASP A 54 -15.12 -11.73 4.44
CA ASP A 54 -14.85 -12.00 5.86
C ASP A 54 -16.13 -11.84 6.70
N TRP A 55 -17.03 -10.96 6.24
CA TRP A 55 -18.32 -10.69 6.90
C TRP A 55 -19.45 -11.57 6.38
N LYS A 56 -19.23 -12.39 5.33
CA LYS A 56 -20.24 -13.24 4.67
C LYS A 56 -21.51 -12.51 4.20
N ILE A 57 -21.46 -11.18 4.05
CA ILE A 57 -22.64 -10.34 3.75
C ILE A 57 -23.00 -10.39 2.26
N ALA A 58 -22.03 -10.67 1.37
CA ALA A 58 -22.28 -10.65 -0.07
C ALA A 58 -21.40 -11.60 -0.85
N ALA A 59 -21.86 -12.00 -2.04
CA ALA A 59 -21.13 -12.81 -3.02
C ALA A 59 -19.96 -12.07 -3.72
N PHE A 60 -19.52 -10.93 -3.19
CA PHE A 60 -18.42 -10.14 -3.75
C PHE A 60 -17.18 -10.22 -2.85
N SER A 61 -16.02 -10.30 -3.49
CA SER A 61 -14.73 -10.39 -2.80
C SER A 61 -14.16 -9.04 -2.36
N THR A 62 -14.70 -7.93 -2.86
CA THR A 62 -14.13 -6.59 -2.63
C THR A 62 -15.19 -5.48 -2.57
N TRP A 63 -14.90 -4.41 -1.83
CA TRP A 63 -15.72 -3.20 -1.76
C TRP A 63 -15.49 -2.30 -2.98
N SER A 64 -16.54 -2.06 -3.77
CA SER A 64 -16.60 -0.86 -4.61
C SER A 64 -17.05 0.34 -3.77
N LEU A 65 -16.70 1.57 -4.18
CA LEU A 65 -17.13 2.78 -3.44
C LEU A 65 -18.66 2.89 -3.33
N ALA A 66 -19.40 2.46 -4.36
CA ALA A 66 -20.86 2.46 -4.34
C ALA A 66 -21.41 1.45 -3.32
N LYS A 67 -20.92 0.20 -3.36
CA LYS A 67 -21.34 -0.84 -2.41
C LYS A 67 -20.96 -0.51 -0.98
N LEU A 68 -19.80 0.12 -0.78
CA LEU A 68 -19.38 0.58 0.53
C LEU A 68 -20.31 1.69 1.04
N ALA A 69 -20.71 2.65 0.18
CA ALA A 69 -21.67 3.68 0.55
C ALA A 69 -23.04 3.09 0.92
N GLU A 70 -23.58 2.18 0.09
CA GLU A 70 -24.84 1.46 0.37
C GLU A 70 -24.77 0.71 1.70
N HIS A 71 -23.66 0.01 1.95
CA HIS A 71 -23.45 -0.72 3.20
C HIS A 71 -23.39 0.20 4.43
N LEU A 72 -22.71 1.34 4.33
CA LEU A 72 -22.64 2.33 5.42
C LEU A 72 -24.01 2.95 5.74
N ILE A 73 -24.85 3.15 4.71
CA ILE A 73 -26.23 3.65 4.88
C ILE A 73 -27.11 2.56 5.50
N ALA A 74 -27.02 1.31 5.02
CA ALA A 74 -27.78 0.17 5.54
C ALA A 74 -27.47 -0.11 7.02
N GLN A 75 -26.21 0.04 7.43
CA GLN A 75 -25.76 -0.08 8.83
C GLN A 75 -26.05 1.18 9.67
N LYS A 76 -26.71 2.20 9.10
CA LYS A 76 -27.04 3.49 9.74
C LYS A 76 -25.84 4.22 10.36
N ILE A 77 -24.64 4.02 9.80
CA ILE A 77 -23.40 4.67 10.28
C ILE A 77 -23.37 6.12 9.80
N VAL A 78 -23.88 6.40 8.60
CA VAL A 78 -23.99 7.74 8.03
C VAL A 78 -25.37 7.89 7.38
N PRO A 79 -26.09 9.01 7.58
CA PRO A 79 -27.41 9.22 7.00
C PRO A 79 -27.39 9.30 5.46
N ALA A 80 -26.36 9.94 4.89
CA ALA A 80 -26.13 9.99 3.46
C ALA A 80 -24.64 10.27 3.18
N ILE A 81 -24.07 9.57 2.20
CA ILE A 81 -22.67 9.77 1.79
C ILE A 81 -22.52 9.71 0.27
N SER A 82 -21.84 10.70 -0.31
CA SER A 82 -21.50 10.69 -1.73
C SER A 82 -20.24 9.85 -1.98
N ARG A 83 -20.12 9.32 -3.21
CA ARG A 83 -18.92 8.57 -3.64
C ARG A 83 -17.63 9.38 -3.53
N GLU A 84 -17.69 10.68 -3.80
CA GLU A 84 -16.52 11.55 -3.76
C GLU A 84 -16.14 11.93 -2.32
N THR A 85 -17.14 12.15 -1.46
CA THR A 85 -16.91 12.32 -0.02
C THR A 85 -16.23 11.09 0.57
N LEU A 86 -16.69 9.89 0.20
CA LEU A 86 -16.08 8.63 0.62
C LEU A 86 -14.65 8.48 0.09
N ARG A 87 -14.40 8.81 -1.19
CA ARG A 87 -13.04 8.81 -1.76
C ARG A 87 -12.10 9.75 -1.00
N ARG A 88 -12.56 10.96 -0.65
CA ARG A 88 -11.78 11.93 0.14
C ARG A 88 -11.47 11.38 1.53
N ILE A 89 -12.47 10.84 2.24
CA ILE A 89 -12.28 10.23 3.56
C ILE A 89 -11.21 9.12 3.51
N LEU A 90 -11.29 8.23 2.52
CA LEU A 90 -10.31 7.14 2.38
C LEU A 90 -8.91 7.66 2.06
N ARG A 91 -8.79 8.70 1.22
CA ARG A 91 -7.50 9.35 0.94
C ARG A 91 -6.91 10.02 2.17
N ASP A 92 -7.71 10.76 2.92
CA ASP A 92 -7.30 11.42 4.16
C ASP A 92 -6.84 10.38 5.19
N GLY A 93 -7.56 9.26 5.30
CA GLY A 93 -7.21 8.10 6.12
C GLY A 93 -6.07 7.23 5.57
N LYS A 94 -5.40 7.65 4.49
CA LYS A 94 -4.30 6.93 3.81
C LYS A 94 -4.68 5.50 3.40
N VAL A 95 -5.95 5.22 3.14
CA VAL A 95 -6.44 3.94 2.61
C VAL A 95 -6.55 4.04 1.10
N THR A 96 -5.81 3.18 0.40
CA THR A 96 -5.70 3.20 -1.06
C THR A 96 -6.06 1.84 -1.64
N TRP A 97 -6.50 1.86 -2.89
CA TRP A 97 -6.85 0.65 -3.64
C TRP A 97 -5.56 0.03 -4.20
N GLN A 98 -5.12 -1.09 -3.64
CA GLN A 98 -3.84 -1.71 -3.96
C GLN A 98 -4.01 -3.12 -4.50
N SER A 99 -3.10 -3.53 -5.39
CA SER A 99 -3.03 -4.90 -5.85
C SER A 99 -2.41 -5.80 -4.79
N THR A 100 -3.05 -6.94 -4.56
CA THR A 100 -2.55 -7.98 -3.68
C THR A 100 -1.24 -8.54 -4.24
N THR A 101 -0.22 -8.56 -3.40
CA THR A 101 1.11 -9.06 -3.78
C THR A 101 1.31 -10.47 -3.28
N THR A 102 1.98 -11.30 -4.07
CA THR A 102 2.40 -12.64 -3.64
C THR A 102 3.76 -12.55 -2.96
N TRP A 103 3.90 -13.12 -1.78
CA TRP A 103 5.14 -13.15 -1.02
C TRP A 103 5.60 -14.59 -0.80
N LYS A 104 6.93 -14.81 -0.83
CA LYS A 104 7.57 -16.05 -0.41
C LYS A 104 8.44 -15.72 0.80
N ALA A 105 8.15 -16.36 1.92
CA ALA A 105 9.00 -16.37 3.09
C ALA A 105 9.39 -17.83 3.36
N SER A 106 10.66 -18.06 3.67
CA SER A 106 11.10 -19.36 4.18
C SER A 106 10.69 -19.49 5.64
N THR A 107 10.29 -20.68 6.07
CA THR A 107 10.00 -21.02 7.47
C THR A 107 11.21 -21.72 8.12
N ASP A 108 12.32 -21.86 7.39
CA ASP A 108 13.55 -22.48 7.87
C ASP A 108 14.22 -21.60 8.94
N PRO A 109 14.44 -22.11 10.18
CA PRO A 109 15.12 -21.38 11.24
C PRO A 109 16.52 -20.87 10.84
N ASP A 110 17.23 -21.61 9.98
CA ASP A 110 18.58 -21.29 9.52
C ASP A 110 18.60 -20.50 8.20
N PHE A 111 17.45 -19.97 7.77
CA PHE A 111 17.32 -19.29 6.47
C PHE A 111 18.35 -18.16 6.29
N LEU A 112 18.54 -17.33 7.32
CA LEU A 112 19.47 -16.19 7.25
C LEU A 112 20.91 -16.66 7.08
N SER A 113 21.32 -17.66 7.87
CA SER A 113 22.66 -18.25 7.80
C SER A 113 22.92 -18.84 6.41
N LYS A 114 21.98 -19.64 5.88
CA LYS A 114 22.09 -20.23 4.53
C LYS A 114 22.11 -19.15 3.44
N MET A 115 21.25 -18.13 3.56
CA MET A 115 21.23 -17.00 2.64
C MET A 115 22.58 -16.27 2.60
N HIS A 116 23.16 -15.97 3.76
CA HIS A 116 24.46 -15.30 3.84
C HIS A 116 25.57 -16.14 3.22
N THR A 117 25.60 -17.45 3.47
CA THR A 117 26.57 -18.36 2.85
C THR A 117 26.43 -18.37 1.33
N ILE A 118 25.20 -18.41 0.80
CA ILE A 118 24.97 -18.38 -0.66
C ILE A 118 25.41 -17.03 -1.25
N LEU A 119 25.10 -15.90 -0.60
CA LEU A 119 25.55 -14.59 -1.06
C LEU A 119 27.08 -14.47 -1.06
N ALA A 120 27.74 -14.97 -0.01
CA ALA A 120 29.20 -15.00 0.07
C ALA A 120 29.83 -15.80 -1.09
N LEU A 121 29.20 -16.88 -1.54
CA LEU A 121 29.65 -17.66 -2.70
C LEU A 121 29.50 -16.88 -4.02
N TYR A 122 28.50 -16.01 -4.15
CA TYR A 122 28.36 -15.15 -5.33
C TYR A 122 29.37 -14.00 -5.34
N ASP A 123 29.64 -13.42 -4.18
CA ASP A 123 30.58 -12.30 -4.04
C ASP A 123 32.04 -12.78 -4.16
N ASN A 124 32.36 -13.92 -3.54
CA ASN A 124 33.70 -14.52 -3.52
C ASN A 124 33.64 -15.98 -3.99
N PRO A 125 33.55 -16.24 -5.30
CA PRO A 125 33.63 -17.60 -5.82
C PRO A 125 35.02 -18.21 -5.57
N PRO A 126 35.11 -19.52 -5.30
CA PRO A 126 36.38 -20.20 -5.08
C PRO A 126 37.26 -20.13 -6.34
N ALA A 127 38.57 -19.87 -6.15
CA ALA A 127 39.52 -19.63 -7.24
C ALA A 127 39.74 -20.86 -8.14
N ASP A 128 39.60 -22.06 -7.57
CA ASP A 128 39.76 -23.38 -8.20
C ASP A 128 38.42 -24.02 -8.59
N GLY A 129 37.30 -23.31 -8.43
CA GLY A 129 35.95 -23.83 -8.64
C GLY A 129 35.07 -22.99 -9.56
N ARG A 130 33.88 -23.51 -9.84
CA ARG A 130 32.78 -22.77 -10.50
C ARG A 130 31.54 -22.90 -9.62
N VAL A 131 30.85 -21.78 -9.41
CA VAL A 131 29.56 -21.76 -8.70
C VAL A 131 28.46 -22.09 -9.72
N VAL A 132 27.80 -23.24 -9.53
CA VAL A 132 26.70 -23.67 -10.38
C VAL A 132 25.40 -23.59 -9.59
N CYS A 133 24.40 -22.91 -10.14
CA CYS A 133 23.06 -22.83 -9.55
C CYS A 133 22.09 -23.65 -10.37
N VAL A 134 21.50 -24.67 -9.73
CA VAL A 134 20.45 -25.49 -10.33
C VAL A 134 19.16 -25.16 -9.63
N ASP A 135 18.13 -24.82 -10.41
CA ASP A 135 16.77 -24.64 -9.91
C ASP A 135 15.85 -25.58 -10.69
N GLU A 136 14.86 -26.14 -10.01
CA GLU A 136 13.88 -27.02 -10.63
C GLU A 136 12.55 -26.28 -10.83
N PHE A 137 12.13 -26.18 -12.08
CA PHE A 137 10.79 -25.70 -12.38
C PHE A 137 9.80 -26.86 -12.26
N SER A 138 9.08 -26.92 -11.15
CA SER A 138 7.97 -27.87 -10.98
C SER A 138 6.92 -27.72 -12.10
N PRO A 139 6.18 -28.80 -12.43
CA PRO A 139 5.05 -28.74 -13.36
C PRO A 139 4.00 -27.71 -12.90
N LEU A 140 3.17 -27.28 -13.85
CA LEU A 140 2.17 -26.21 -13.77
C LEU A 140 1.62 -26.02 -12.34
N ASN A 141 2.20 -25.07 -11.59
CA ASN A 141 1.78 -24.79 -10.23
C ASN A 141 0.51 -23.94 -10.23
N LEU A 142 -0.45 -24.27 -9.36
CA LEU A 142 -1.57 -23.39 -9.07
C LEU A 142 -1.03 -22.11 -8.43
N GLN A 143 -1.03 -21.03 -9.21
CA GLN A 143 -0.61 -19.72 -8.74
C GLN A 143 -1.80 -18.99 -8.14
N PRO A 144 -1.68 -18.42 -6.93
CA PRO A 144 -2.72 -17.57 -6.37
C PRO A 144 -2.94 -16.38 -7.30
N ARG A 145 -4.19 -16.19 -7.73
CA ARG A 145 -4.55 -15.05 -8.58
C ARG A 145 -4.58 -13.78 -7.73
N LYS A 146 -3.83 -12.77 -8.16
CA LYS A 146 -3.77 -11.47 -7.49
C LYS A 146 -5.13 -10.80 -7.57
N GLY A 147 -5.67 -10.45 -6.41
CA GLY A 147 -6.82 -9.56 -6.28
C GLY A 147 -6.40 -8.09 -6.15
N LYS A 148 -7.39 -7.25 -5.86
CA LYS A 148 -7.18 -5.88 -5.38
C LYS A 148 -7.98 -5.69 -4.10
N SER A 149 -7.50 -4.87 -3.18
CA SER A 149 -8.21 -4.58 -1.92
C SER A 149 -7.86 -3.18 -1.41
N TRP A 150 -8.73 -2.61 -0.59
CA TRP A 150 -8.46 -1.37 0.13
C TRP A 150 -7.53 -1.66 1.30
N ARG A 151 -6.36 -1.03 1.30
CA ARG A 151 -5.33 -1.22 2.33
C ARG A 151 -4.65 0.09 2.68
N PRO A 152 -4.02 0.20 3.86
CA PRO A 152 -3.18 1.35 4.17
C PRO A 152 -2.13 1.54 3.06
N GLN A 153 -1.83 2.80 2.74
CA GLN A 153 -0.80 3.18 1.80
C GLN A 153 0.49 2.41 2.10
N THR A 154 1.19 1.93 1.07
CA THR A 154 2.42 1.12 1.12
C THR A 154 2.33 -0.26 1.78
N HIS A 155 1.16 -0.67 2.30
CA HIS A 155 0.97 -1.97 2.94
C HIS A 155 -0.05 -2.85 2.20
N PRO A 156 0.29 -3.40 1.01
CA PRO A 156 -0.62 -4.25 0.27
C PRO A 156 -0.88 -5.56 0.99
N LEU A 157 -2.05 -6.15 0.75
CA LEU A 157 -2.33 -7.51 1.19
C LEU A 157 -1.30 -8.47 0.58
N ARG A 158 -0.71 -9.31 1.41
CA ARG A 158 0.24 -10.33 0.99
C ARG A 158 -0.43 -11.70 1.02
N LEU A 159 -0.42 -12.38 -0.11
CA LEU A 159 -0.80 -13.79 -0.21
C LEU A 159 0.46 -14.64 -0.32
N ARG A 160 0.46 -15.79 0.32
CA ARG A 160 1.57 -16.73 0.16
C ARG A 160 1.58 -17.24 -1.28
N ALA A 161 2.73 -17.14 -1.95
CA ALA A 161 2.85 -17.60 -3.33
C ALA A 161 2.74 -19.13 -3.47
N THR A 162 2.98 -19.85 -2.37
CA THR A 162 2.98 -21.31 -2.30
C THR A 162 1.84 -21.76 -1.39
N TYR A 163 1.00 -22.68 -1.86
CA TYR A 163 -0.02 -23.34 -1.03
C TYR A 163 0.55 -24.66 -0.48
N HIS A 164 0.00 -25.14 0.63
CA HIS A 164 0.34 -26.47 1.14
C HIS A 164 -0.28 -27.53 0.22
N ARG A 165 0.54 -28.36 -0.42
CA ARG A 165 0.09 -29.57 -1.13
C ARG A 165 0.03 -30.71 -0.12
N TYR A 166 -1.17 -31.19 0.16
CA TYR A 166 -1.39 -32.46 0.83
C TYR A 166 -1.67 -33.49 -0.28
N ASP A 167 -0.85 -34.54 -0.34
CA ASP A 167 -1.17 -35.86 -0.93
C ASP A 167 -1.04 -36.16 -2.44
N PHE A 168 -0.66 -35.26 -3.35
CA PHE A 168 -0.49 -35.62 -4.78
C PHE A 168 0.93 -35.40 -5.32
N GLY A 169 1.53 -36.50 -5.81
CA GLY A 169 2.88 -36.58 -6.38
C GLY A 169 3.09 -35.65 -7.58
N VAL A 170 4.30 -35.10 -7.67
CA VAL A 170 4.68 -34.09 -8.67
C VAL A 170 5.42 -34.78 -9.83
N ALA A 171 4.99 -34.57 -11.07
CA ALA A 171 5.72 -35.01 -12.27
C ALA A 171 6.80 -33.98 -12.64
N HIS A 172 8.08 -34.33 -12.48
CA HIS A 172 9.22 -33.41 -12.56
C HIS A 172 9.61 -33.03 -14.00
N ALA A 173 9.99 -31.77 -14.22
CA ALA A 173 10.67 -31.31 -15.44
C ALA A 173 11.92 -30.50 -15.05
N ARG A 174 13.11 -31.01 -15.40
CA ARG A 174 14.38 -30.36 -15.05
C ARG A 174 14.81 -29.39 -16.15
N ARG A 175 15.25 -28.19 -15.76
CA ARG A 175 15.89 -27.22 -16.66
C ARG A 175 17.15 -26.68 -16.01
N THR A 176 18.31 -27.14 -16.48
CA THR A 176 19.61 -26.61 -16.07
C THR A 176 19.89 -25.29 -16.80
N ARG A 177 20.20 -24.21 -16.09
CA ARG A 177 20.79 -23.00 -16.69
C ARG A 177 22.25 -22.90 -16.27
N PHE A 178 23.13 -22.86 -17.26
CA PHE A 178 24.50 -22.39 -17.06
C PHE A 178 24.49 -20.86 -17.03
N ILE A 179 25.03 -20.24 -15.99
CA ILE A 179 25.35 -18.81 -15.98
C ILE A 179 26.87 -18.72 -15.92
N GLU A 180 27.49 -18.57 -17.08
CA GLU A 180 28.91 -18.23 -17.16
C GLU A 180 29.02 -16.70 -17.11
N ARG A 181 29.47 -16.15 -15.97
CA ARG A 181 29.97 -14.77 -15.97
C ARG A 181 31.38 -14.82 -16.55
N GLN A 182 31.53 -14.41 -17.81
CA GLN A 182 32.85 -14.03 -18.32
C GLN A 182 33.26 -12.74 -17.60
N ASN A 183 34.21 -12.84 -16.68
CA ASN A 183 35.01 -11.68 -16.31
C ASN A 183 35.83 -11.31 -17.54
N VAL A 184 35.42 -10.25 -18.24
CA VAL A 184 36.26 -9.59 -19.22
C VAL A 184 37.44 -9.01 -18.45
N LEU A 185 38.60 -9.66 -18.55
CA LEU A 185 39.86 -9.09 -18.04
C LEU A 185 40.12 -7.77 -18.77
N PRO A 186 40.57 -6.71 -18.08
CA PRO A 186 40.99 -5.49 -18.75
C PRO A 186 42.19 -5.81 -19.65
N HIS A 187 42.07 -5.49 -20.92
CA HIS A 187 43.15 -5.50 -21.89
C HIS A 187 44.33 -4.69 -21.32
N GLN A 188 45.43 -5.36 -21.00
CA GLN A 188 46.72 -4.68 -20.85
C GLN A 188 47.11 -4.17 -22.24
N ALA A 189 47.15 -2.85 -22.40
CA ALA A 189 47.85 -2.19 -23.48
C ALA A 189 49.29 -1.99 -23.03
N ALA A 190 50.22 -2.59 -23.77
CA ALA A 190 51.63 -2.21 -23.81
C ALA A 190 51.81 -1.08 -24.83
#